data_AF-A0A930UF71-F1
#
_entry.id   AF-A0A930UF71-F1
#
_cell.length_a   1.000
_cell.length_b   1.000
_cell.length_c   1.000
_cell.angle_alpha   90.00
_cell.angle_beta   90.00
_cell.angle_gamma   90.00
#
_symmetry.space_group_name_H-M   'P 1'
#
loop_
_entity.id
_entity.type
_entity.pdbx_description
1 polymer ?
#
loop_
_entity_poly.entity_id
_entity_poly.type
_entity_poly.pdbx_seq_one_letter_code
_entity_poly.pdbx_strand_id
1 'polypeptide(L)'
;MPLPAACPACGSALRVDGVNLVCGGTDCAGVKIALLRYAVSRPVLDMEGLAEKTLEKMVRHGFVSEPADLFALSEKDFIKLVRLEKEEDAAEQPAAAAATEPVDFAVDAALPPRARIDSIAAAARKLITAAGKESDWRAGQARADAVAQAAAAAIAEARADGEPKQAESLERLAAKQTRSVEAAAAKKRASLAKQADQRQTADAVTARRLHGIIAKAKDTSFARVLMALNIHGLGKTASEELAATPAPEEFIRRGDAAALCFVAAVNYDTAVRIKGFFAGGGDLLEEERGYVSRDHVAKLKRAGVKWPAPQPQPRRLPFAALLEHVNYLNGAAPEAGWPRLSGKLVAELKKHDVKSVDEILEQGLAERIMMRHAAVAAEEALRTLARLPAFRRLQTQLAKYVGVEWSAAAPQPAAAGRLAGKSVLVTGKLAGFTREGAQELVKKHGGTVASGVSAKTSLVVLGDKPGGSKVEKAEKLGVATMAGDDFLQMLGEDGGAVTA
;
A
#
# COMPACT_ATOMS: atom_id res chain seq x y z
N MET A 1 -8.57 -0.28 -31.77
CA MET A 1 -9.61 0.23 -30.84
C MET A 1 -9.44 1.73 -30.77
N PRO A 2 -10.46 2.55 -31.08
CA PRO A 2 -10.33 4.00 -30.97
C PRO A 2 -10.12 4.42 -29.50
N LEU A 3 -9.36 5.49 -29.27
CA LEU A 3 -9.21 6.06 -27.93
C LEU A 3 -10.57 6.59 -27.44
N PRO A 4 -10.92 6.37 -26.16
CA PRO A 4 -12.18 6.87 -25.63
C PRO A 4 -12.17 8.42 -25.57
N ALA A 5 -13.30 9.05 -25.89
CA ALA A 5 -13.44 10.51 -25.83
C ALA A 5 -13.65 11.05 -24.40
N ALA A 6 -14.13 10.19 -23.49
CA ALA A 6 -14.35 10.49 -22.08
C ALA A 6 -13.93 9.28 -21.23
N CYS A 7 -13.70 9.49 -19.93
CA CYS A 7 -13.34 8.40 -19.03
C CYS A 7 -14.44 7.32 -19.02
N PRO A 8 -14.15 6.05 -19.36
CA PRO A 8 -15.16 4.99 -19.37
C PRO A 8 -15.68 4.63 -17.97
N ALA A 9 -14.96 5.04 -16.91
CA ALA A 9 -15.35 4.77 -15.53
C ALA A 9 -16.26 5.84 -14.92
N CYS A 10 -16.10 7.12 -15.30
CA CYS A 10 -16.82 8.23 -14.65
C CYS A 10 -17.36 9.30 -15.61
N GLY A 11 -17.12 9.18 -16.92
CA GLY A 11 -17.55 10.15 -17.93
C GLY A 11 -16.79 11.49 -17.95
N SER A 12 -15.83 11.70 -17.04
CA SER A 12 -15.03 12.94 -17.00
C SER A 12 -14.13 13.09 -18.23
N ALA A 13 -13.76 14.34 -18.55
CA ALA A 13 -12.78 14.64 -19.58
C ALA A 13 -11.43 13.93 -19.31
N LEU A 14 -10.79 13.49 -20.38
CA LEU A 14 -9.46 12.88 -20.34
C LEU A 14 -8.40 13.95 -20.56
N ARG A 15 -7.27 13.82 -19.89
CA ARG A 15 -6.08 14.67 -20.06
C ARG A 15 -4.90 13.83 -20.53
N VAL A 16 -4.02 14.45 -21.31
CA VAL A 16 -2.77 13.82 -21.74
C VAL A 16 -1.70 14.06 -20.68
N ASP A 17 -1.03 12.99 -20.25
CA ASP A 17 0.05 13.01 -19.27
C ASP A 17 1.26 12.27 -19.86
N GLY A 18 2.12 13.03 -20.54
CA GLY A 18 3.20 12.47 -21.35
C GLY A 18 2.66 11.60 -22.50
N VAL A 19 2.93 10.29 -22.42
CA VAL A 19 2.43 9.30 -23.40
C VAL A 19 1.10 8.67 -22.98
N ASN A 20 0.60 9.00 -21.79
CA ASN A 20 -0.59 8.38 -21.22
C ASN A 20 -1.82 9.28 -21.41
N LEU A 21 -2.98 8.65 -21.57
CA LEU A 21 -4.28 9.32 -21.48
C LEU A 21 -4.90 8.96 -20.13
N VAL A 22 -5.12 9.96 -19.28
CA VAL A 22 -5.55 9.75 -17.89
C VAL A 22 -6.86 10.48 -17.59
N CYS A 23 -7.59 9.99 -16.58
CA CYS A 23 -8.82 10.60 -16.12
C CYS A 23 -8.55 11.98 -15.49
N GLY A 24 -9.30 13.01 -15.89
CA GLY A 24 -9.28 14.33 -15.25
C GLY A 24 -10.25 14.47 -14.08
N GLY A 25 -11.14 13.50 -13.87
CA GLY A 25 -12.11 13.52 -12.77
C GLY A 25 -11.47 13.19 -11.40
N THR A 26 -11.76 14.00 -10.39
CA THR A 26 -11.22 13.86 -9.03
C THR A 26 -11.96 12.84 -8.17
N ASP A 27 -13.23 12.53 -8.50
CA ASP A 27 -14.08 11.61 -7.73
C ASP A 27 -14.24 10.22 -8.41
N CYS A 28 -13.45 9.95 -9.44
CA CYS A 28 -13.52 8.73 -10.23
C CYS A 28 -13.16 7.48 -9.42
N ALA A 29 -14.04 6.48 -9.41
CA ALA A 29 -13.81 5.21 -8.73
C ALA A 29 -12.51 4.51 -9.21
N GLY A 30 -12.24 4.52 -10.52
CA GLY A 30 -11.02 3.94 -11.07
C GLY A 30 -9.74 4.62 -10.58
N VAL A 31 -9.79 5.93 -10.36
CA VAL A 31 -8.65 6.67 -9.81
C VAL A 31 -8.47 6.37 -8.32
N LYS A 32 -9.56 6.30 -7.55
CA LYS A 32 -9.52 5.90 -6.14
C LYS A 32 -8.94 4.50 -5.96
N ILE A 33 -9.37 3.53 -6.78
CA ILE A 33 -8.85 2.16 -6.76
C ILE A 33 -7.35 2.16 -7.09
N ALA A 34 -6.92 2.87 -8.13
CA ALA A 34 -5.51 2.96 -8.49
C ALA A 34 -4.65 3.59 -7.37
N LEU A 35 -5.15 4.66 -6.74
CA LEU A 35 -4.52 5.32 -5.60
C LEU A 35 -4.39 4.36 -4.41
N LEU A 36 -5.46 3.66 -4.04
CA LEU A 36 -5.46 2.70 -2.94
C LEU A 36 -4.51 1.54 -3.21
N ARG A 37 -4.50 1.02 -4.44
CA ARG A 37 -3.58 -0.06 -4.87
C ARG A 37 -2.12 0.36 -4.75
N TYR A 38 -1.80 1.61 -5.13
CA TYR A 38 -0.48 2.16 -4.90
C TYR A 38 -0.16 2.31 -3.41
N ALA A 39 -1.09 2.87 -2.63
CA ALA A 39 -0.90 3.12 -1.21
C ALA A 39 -0.69 1.84 -0.39
N VAL A 40 -1.38 0.74 -0.70
CA VAL A 40 -1.26 -0.53 0.04
C VAL A 40 0.00 -1.33 -0.34
N SER A 41 0.71 -0.92 -1.39
CA SER A 41 1.87 -1.65 -1.89
C SER A 41 3.03 -1.70 -0.88
N ARG A 42 3.90 -2.72 -0.99
CA ARG A 42 5.12 -2.91 -0.18
C ARG A 42 5.95 -1.62 0.02
N PRO A 43 6.28 -0.83 -1.02
CA PRO A 43 7.12 0.36 -0.82
C PRO A 43 6.40 1.52 -0.14
N VAL A 44 5.06 1.50 -0.05
CA VAL A 44 4.24 2.58 0.51
C VAL A 44 3.75 2.20 1.90
N LEU A 45 2.52 1.71 2.10
CA LEU A 45 2.02 1.36 3.46
C LEU A 45 2.18 -0.11 3.83
N ASP A 46 2.73 -0.95 2.94
CA ASP A 46 3.06 -2.35 3.22
C ASP A 46 1.89 -3.17 3.79
N MET A 47 0.72 -3.02 3.17
CA MET A 47 -0.50 -3.74 3.56
C MET A 47 -0.70 -4.98 2.68
N GLU A 48 0.34 -5.81 2.58
CA GLU A 48 0.28 -7.03 1.80
C GLU A 48 -0.84 -7.96 2.28
N GLY A 49 -1.65 -8.43 1.34
CA GLY A 49 -2.82 -9.27 1.61
C GLY A 49 -4.16 -8.54 1.45
N LEU A 50 -4.17 -7.22 1.26
CA LEU A 50 -5.32 -6.52 0.68
C LEU A 50 -5.32 -6.72 -0.84
N ALA A 51 -6.21 -7.59 -1.33
CA ALA A 51 -6.37 -7.85 -2.76
C ALA A 51 -7.06 -6.68 -3.47
N GLU A 52 -6.75 -6.49 -4.77
CA GLU A 52 -7.36 -5.43 -5.60
C GLU A 52 -8.89 -5.51 -5.60
N LYS A 53 -9.46 -6.72 -5.75
CA LYS A 53 -10.91 -6.94 -5.65
C LYS A 53 -11.51 -6.46 -4.32
N THR A 54 -10.79 -6.60 -3.21
CA THR A 54 -11.23 -6.11 -1.91
C THR A 54 -11.26 -4.58 -1.88
N LEU A 55 -10.26 -3.92 -2.46
CA LEU A 55 -10.21 -2.45 -2.57
C LEU A 55 -11.33 -1.93 -3.48
N GLU A 56 -11.57 -2.57 -4.62
CA GLU A 56 -12.67 -2.24 -5.53
C GLU A 56 -14.03 -2.29 -4.81
N LYS A 57 -14.26 -3.32 -3.99
CA LYS A 57 -15.48 -3.46 -3.20
C LYS A 57 -15.60 -2.36 -2.15
N MET A 58 -14.52 -2.04 -1.44
CA MET A 58 -14.52 -0.94 -0.47
C MET A 58 -14.89 0.39 -1.11
N VAL A 59 -14.36 0.68 -2.30
CA VAL A 59 -14.67 1.91 -3.04
C VAL A 59 -16.11 1.90 -3.56
N ARG A 60 -16.54 0.79 -4.18
CA ARG A 60 -17.88 0.63 -4.76
C ARG A 60 -18.99 0.80 -3.72
N HIS A 61 -18.79 0.21 -2.53
CA HIS A 61 -19.74 0.28 -1.43
C HIS A 61 -19.53 1.50 -0.52
N GLY A 62 -18.63 2.41 -0.88
CA GLY A 62 -18.44 3.68 -0.17
C GLY A 62 -17.76 3.59 1.19
N PHE A 63 -17.12 2.46 1.52
CA PHE A 63 -16.35 2.30 2.75
C PHE A 63 -15.06 3.12 2.76
N VAL A 64 -14.44 3.30 1.59
CA VAL A 64 -13.12 3.93 1.45
C VAL A 64 -13.12 4.83 0.23
N SER A 65 -12.67 6.07 0.40
CA SER A 65 -12.46 7.03 -0.69
C SER A 65 -10.98 7.37 -0.89
N GLU A 66 -10.19 7.28 0.17
CA GLU A 66 -8.76 7.59 0.18
C GLU A 66 -7.99 6.67 1.15
N PRO A 67 -6.65 6.60 1.05
CA PRO A 67 -5.85 5.70 1.89
C PRO A 67 -6.05 5.88 3.41
N ALA A 68 -6.37 7.08 3.88
CA ALA A 68 -6.58 7.33 5.31
C ALA A 68 -7.83 6.62 5.86
N ASP A 69 -8.87 6.46 5.04
CA ASP A 69 -10.12 5.82 5.46
C ASP A 69 -9.91 4.34 5.80
N LEU A 70 -8.92 3.67 5.19
CA LEU A 70 -8.56 2.28 5.49
C LEU A 70 -8.28 2.08 6.98
N PHE A 71 -7.59 3.02 7.62
CA PHE A 71 -7.22 2.94 9.04
C PHE A 71 -8.37 3.26 9.99
N ALA A 72 -9.48 3.80 9.48
CA ALA A 72 -10.68 4.09 10.24
C ALA A 72 -11.67 2.90 10.24
N LEU A 73 -11.48 1.91 9.36
CA LEU A 73 -12.35 0.73 9.28
C LEU A 73 -12.24 -0.14 10.53
N SER A 74 -13.39 -0.54 11.08
CA SER A 74 -13.46 -1.48 12.19
C SER A 74 -13.58 -2.93 11.71
N GLU A 75 -13.32 -3.91 12.59
CA GLU A 75 -13.57 -5.34 12.30
C GLU A 75 -15.03 -5.58 11.85
N LYS A 76 -15.99 -4.82 12.39
CA LYS A 76 -17.41 -4.92 12.00
C LYS A 76 -17.64 -4.50 10.54
N ASP A 77 -16.89 -3.52 10.05
CA ASP A 77 -17.00 -3.06 8.66
C ASP A 77 -16.44 -4.10 7.69
N PHE A 78 -15.35 -4.78 8.07
CA PHE A 78 -14.83 -5.93 7.33
C PHE A 78 -15.80 -7.11 7.28
N ILE A 79 -16.51 -7.41 8.38
CA ILE A 79 -17.54 -8.45 8.39
C ILE A 79 -18.66 -8.10 7.39
N LYS A 80 -19.09 -6.85 7.33
CA LYS A 80 -20.09 -6.40 6.33
C LYS A 80 -19.56 -6.58 4.91
N LEU A 81 -18.32 -6.16 4.65
CA LEU A 81 -17.70 -6.26 3.33
C LEU A 81 -17.61 -7.71 2.82
N VAL A 82 -17.18 -8.65 3.69
CA VAL A 82 -17.07 -10.08 3.35
C VAL A 82 -18.44 -10.70 3.03
N ARG A 83 -19.50 -10.24 3.72
CA ARG A 83 -20.87 -10.71 3.44
C ARG A 83 -21.38 -10.22 2.09
N LEU A 84 -21.16 -8.94 1.76
CA LEU A 84 -21.51 -8.37 0.47
C LEU A 84 -20.83 -9.12 -0.69
N GLU A 85 -19.56 -9.50 -0.52
CA GLU A 85 -18.83 -10.31 -1.50
C GLU A 85 -19.53 -11.65 -1.80
N LYS A 86 -20.01 -12.34 -0.78
CA LYS A 86 -20.68 -13.63 -0.95
C LYS A 86 -22.09 -13.50 -1.51
N GLU A 87 -22.80 -12.41 -1.21
CA GLU A 87 -24.11 -12.12 -1.78
C GLU A 87 -24.00 -11.80 -3.27
N GLU A 88 -22.99 -11.03 -3.69
CA GLU A 88 -22.66 -10.77 -5.09
C GLU A 88 -22.28 -12.07 -5.82
N ASP A 89 -21.37 -12.87 -5.26
CA ASP A 89 -20.95 -14.16 -5.85
C ASP A 89 -22.12 -15.16 -5.96
N ALA A 90 -23.07 -15.13 -5.01
CA ALA A 90 -24.27 -15.96 -5.03
C ALA A 90 -25.32 -15.47 -6.04
N ALA A 91 -25.37 -14.17 -6.34
CA ALA A 91 -26.26 -13.58 -7.33
C ALA A 91 -25.76 -13.79 -8.77
N GLU A 92 -24.44 -13.85 -8.99
CA GLU A 92 -23.84 -14.13 -10.31
C GLU A 92 -23.89 -15.62 -10.69
N GLN A 93 -23.94 -16.53 -9.72
CA GLN A 93 -24.20 -17.94 -10.01
C GLN A 93 -25.67 -18.08 -10.42
N PRO A 94 -26.00 -18.73 -11.56
CA PRO A 94 -27.38 -19.02 -11.88
C PRO A 94 -27.92 -19.79 -10.68
N ALA A 95 -28.89 -19.19 -9.98
CA ALA A 95 -29.63 -19.85 -8.94
C ALA A 95 -30.04 -21.17 -9.57
N ALA A 96 -29.39 -22.27 -9.15
CA ALA A 96 -29.88 -23.59 -9.44
C ALA A 96 -31.23 -23.58 -8.76
N ALA A 97 -32.26 -23.21 -9.53
CA ALA A 97 -33.62 -23.16 -9.09
C ALA A 97 -33.83 -24.57 -8.55
N ALA A 98 -33.86 -24.67 -7.22
CA ALA A 98 -34.44 -25.80 -6.55
C ALA A 98 -35.92 -25.69 -6.91
N ALA A 99 -36.24 -26.06 -8.15
CA ALA A 99 -37.56 -26.47 -8.54
C ALA A 99 -37.84 -27.62 -7.58
N THR A 100 -38.60 -27.31 -6.55
CA THR A 100 -39.24 -28.29 -5.71
C THR A 100 -40.15 -29.06 -6.65
N GLU A 101 -39.63 -30.11 -7.29
CA GLU A 101 -40.48 -31.00 -8.08
C GLU A 101 -41.64 -31.39 -7.18
N PRO A 102 -42.90 -31.16 -7.60
CA PRO A 102 -44.05 -31.59 -6.85
C PRO A 102 -43.97 -33.12 -6.79
N VAL A 103 -43.75 -33.65 -5.59
CA VAL A 103 -43.83 -35.09 -5.36
C VAL A 103 -45.31 -35.42 -5.32
N ASP A 104 -45.84 -35.95 -6.41
CA ASP A 104 -47.25 -36.35 -6.49
C ASP A 104 -47.54 -37.45 -5.45
N PHE A 105 -48.50 -37.17 -4.57
CA PHE A 105 -48.95 -38.04 -3.48
C PHE A 105 -50.31 -38.67 -3.81
N ALA A 106 -50.74 -38.73 -5.07
CA ALA A 106 -51.96 -39.44 -5.41
C ALA A 106 -51.88 -40.91 -4.97
N VAL A 107 -52.47 -41.24 -3.82
CA VAL A 107 -52.76 -42.62 -3.43
C VAL A 107 -53.96 -43.00 -4.26
N ASP A 108 -53.76 -43.86 -5.25
CA ASP A 108 -54.83 -44.33 -6.12
C ASP A 108 -55.89 -45.05 -5.25
N ALA A 109 -57.04 -44.41 -5.09
CA ALA A 109 -58.16 -44.90 -4.28
C ALA A 109 -58.72 -46.23 -4.83
N ALA A 110 -58.46 -46.53 -6.10
CA ALA A 110 -58.84 -47.79 -6.73
C ALA A 110 -57.96 -48.99 -6.29
N LEU A 111 -56.85 -48.76 -5.58
CA LEU A 111 -55.99 -49.84 -5.13
C LEU A 111 -56.62 -50.66 -4.00
N PRO A 112 -56.43 -51.99 -4.00
CA PRO A 112 -56.85 -52.83 -2.90
C PRO A 112 -56.11 -52.45 -1.61
N PRO A 113 -56.70 -52.72 -0.43
CA PRO A 113 -56.28 -52.11 0.83
C PRO A 113 -54.80 -52.34 1.21
N ARG A 114 -54.23 -53.53 0.92
CA ARG A 114 -52.79 -53.82 1.11
C ARG A 114 -51.88 -52.99 0.19
N ALA A 115 -52.29 -52.76 -1.05
CA ALA A 115 -51.52 -51.98 -2.01
C ALA A 115 -51.51 -50.48 -1.66
N ARG A 116 -52.54 -49.97 -0.96
CA ARG A 116 -52.53 -48.61 -0.39
C ARG A 116 -51.47 -48.44 0.70
N ILE A 117 -51.30 -49.44 1.57
CA ILE A 117 -50.27 -49.44 2.63
C ILE A 117 -48.86 -49.34 2.01
N ASP A 118 -48.59 -50.13 0.98
CA ASP A 118 -47.30 -50.12 0.27
C ASP A 118 -47.06 -48.81 -0.48
N SER A 119 -48.11 -48.23 -1.08
CA SER A 119 -48.05 -46.92 -1.74
C SER A 119 -47.72 -45.79 -0.77
N ILE A 120 -48.39 -45.74 0.39
CA ILE A 120 -48.11 -44.76 1.45
C ILE A 120 -46.67 -44.92 1.96
N ALA A 121 -46.20 -46.16 2.16
CA ALA A 121 -44.83 -46.42 2.59
C ALA A 121 -43.80 -46.00 1.52
N ALA A 122 -44.09 -46.17 0.24
CA ALA A 122 -43.22 -45.75 -0.86
C ALA A 122 -43.16 -44.23 -1.01
N ALA A 123 -44.30 -43.55 -0.92
CA ALA A 123 -44.38 -42.10 -0.95
C ALA A 123 -43.63 -41.47 0.24
N ALA A 124 -43.78 -42.02 1.43
CA ALA A 124 -43.05 -41.57 2.61
C ALA A 124 -41.52 -41.73 2.46
N ARG A 125 -41.03 -42.84 1.86
CA ARG A 125 -39.59 -43.01 1.55
C ARG A 125 -39.05 -41.96 0.58
N LYS A 126 -39.83 -41.61 -0.46
CA LYS A 126 -39.47 -40.52 -1.38
C LYS A 126 -39.38 -39.19 -0.65
N LEU A 127 -40.32 -38.91 0.26
CA LEU A 127 -40.34 -37.67 1.03
C LEU A 127 -39.22 -37.56 2.05
N ILE A 128 -38.86 -38.65 2.74
CA ILE A 128 -37.66 -38.70 3.61
C ILE A 128 -36.40 -38.37 2.81
N THR A 129 -36.29 -38.93 1.59
CA THR A 129 -35.15 -38.69 0.70
C THR A 129 -35.12 -37.24 0.20
N ALA A 130 -36.28 -36.70 -0.19
CA ALA A 130 -36.42 -35.31 -0.63
C ALA A 130 -36.06 -34.32 0.50
N ALA A 131 -36.62 -34.50 1.70
CA ALA A 131 -36.36 -33.67 2.87
C ALA A 131 -34.86 -33.62 3.26
N GLY A 132 -34.09 -34.69 3.01
CA GLY A 132 -32.65 -34.71 3.22
C GLY A 132 -31.86 -33.90 2.17
N LYS A 133 -32.38 -33.80 0.94
CA LYS A 133 -31.73 -33.13 -0.20
C LYS A 133 -32.14 -31.67 -0.37
N GLU A 134 -33.30 -31.28 0.17
CA GLU A 134 -33.92 -29.98 -0.06
C GLU A 134 -33.12 -28.80 0.53
N SER A 135 -33.08 -27.67 -0.18
CA SER A 135 -32.44 -26.44 0.31
C SER A 135 -33.31 -25.72 1.36
N ASP A 136 -34.63 -25.90 1.30
CA ASP A 136 -35.59 -25.35 2.27
C ASP A 136 -36.21 -26.46 3.13
N TRP A 137 -35.90 -26.45 4.42
CA TRP A 137 -36.42 -27.42 5.38
C TRP A 137 -37.94 -27.27 5.62
N ARG A 138 -38.52 -26.09 5.33
CA ARG A 138 -39.97 -25.83 5.49
C ARG A 138 -40.79 -26.58 4.44
N ALA A 139 -40.29 -26.70 3.22
CA ALA A 139 -40.91 -27.49 2.16
C ALA A 139 -40.97 -28.99 2.53
N GLY A 140 -39.94 -29.51 3.19
CA GLY A 140 -39.93 -30.86 3.74
C GLY A 140 -40.97 -31.07 4.85
N GLN A 141 -41.21 -30.06 5.70
CA GLN A 141 -42.22 -30.13 6.76
C GLN A 141 -43.65 -30.07 6.21
N ALA A 142 -43.94 -29.17 5.26
CA ALA A 142 -45.24 -29.12 4.59
C ALA A 142 -45.63 -30.44 3.90
N ARG A 143 -44.64 -31.18 3.39
CA ARG A 143 -44.85 -32.53 2.83
C ARG A 143 -45.10 -33.60 3.89
N ALA A 144 -44.53 -33.48 5.08
CA ALA A 144 -44.85 -34.35 6.21
C ALA A 144 -46.31 -34.20 6.62
N ASP A 145 -46.79 -32.96 6.67
CA ASP A 145 -48.19 -32.63 6.98
C ASP A 145 -49.13 -33.23 5.92
N ALA A 146 -48.75 -33.20 4.64
CA ALA A 146 -49.52 -33.82 3.55
C ALA A 146 -49.60 -35.36 3.69
N VAL A 147 -48.52 -36.04 4.09
CA VAL A 147 -48.53 -37.49 4.39
C VAL A 147 -49.46 -37.81 5.54
N ALA A 148 -49.42 -37.01 6.61
CA ALA A 148 -50.26 -37.20 7.77
C ALA A 148 -51.74 -37.03 7.42
N GLN A 149 -52.08 -36.02 6.61
CA GLN A 149 -53.45 -35.79 6.13
C GLN A 149 -53.96 -36.94 5.27
N ALA A 150 -53.17 -37.42 4.32
CA ALA A 150 -53.61 -38.49 3.43
C ALA A 150 -53.66 -39.86 4.13
N ALA A 151 -52.78 -40.10 5.09
CA ALA A 151 -52.88 -41.27 5.95
C ALA A 151 -54.16 -41.22 6.83
N ALA A 152 -54.54 -40.05 7.33
CA ALA A 152 -55.78 -39.87 8.09
C ALA A 152 -57.03 -40.19 7.25
N ALA A 153 -57.04 -39.78 5.97
CA ALA A 153 -58.10 -40.14 5.03
C ALA A 153 -58.22 -41.66 4.83
N ALA A 154 -57.09 -42.35 4.59
CA ALA A 154 -57.06 -43.80 4.43
C ALA A 154 -57.50 -44.58 5.70
N ILE A 155 -57.19 -44.05 6.88
CA ILE A 155 -57.64 -44.62 8.17
C ILE A 155 -59.15 -44.47 8.33
N ALA A 156 -59.71 -43.32 7.94
CA ALA A 156 -61.15 -43.07 8.03
C ALA A 156 -61.96 -44.03 7.12
N GLU A 157 -61.48 -44.27 5.89
CA GLU A 157 -62.07 -45.25 4.97
C GLU A 157 -62.04 -46.67 5.55
N ALA A 158 -60.88 -47.15 6.02
CA ALA A 158 -60.74 -48.50 6.57
C ALA A 158 -61.67 -48.75 7.78
N ARG A 159 -61.95 -47.70 8.58
CA ARG A 159 -62.93 -47.76 9.67
C ARG A 159 -64.36 -47.85 9.16
N ALA A 160 -64.69 -47.11 8.10
CA ALA A 160 -66.01 -47.14 7.47
C ALA A 160 -66.32 -48.50 6.83
N ASP A 161 -65.30 -49.15 6.26
CA ASP A 161 -65.41 -50.48 5.63
C ASP A 161 -65.44 -51.65 6.64
N GLY A 162 -65.35 -51.37 7.95
CA GLY A 162 -65.42 -52.40 8.99
C GLY A 162 -64.13 -53.22 9.16
N GLU A 163 -62.97 -52.67 8.80
CA GLU A 163 -61.66 -53.33 8.89
C GLU A 163 -60.77 -52.75 10.04
N PRO A 164 -61.05 -53.06 11.32
CA PRO A 164 -60.37 -52.41 12.45
C PRO A 164 -58.87 -52.71 12.54
N LYS A 165 -58.45 -53.94 12.19
CA LYS A 165 -57.02 -54.32 12.19
C LYS A 165 -56.21 -53.57 11.11
N GLN A 166 -56.89 -53.20 10.04
CA GLN A 166 -56.30 -52.46 8.92
C GLN A 166 -56.09 -51.00 9.30
N ALA A 167 -57.10 -50.37 9.91
CA ALA A 167 -57.00 -49.02 10.46
C ALA A 167 -55.85 -48.91 11.48
N GLU A 168 -55.72 -49.88 12.40
CA GLU A 168 -54.63 -49.89 13.39
C GLU A 168 -53.24 -50.04 12.74
N SER A 169 -53.13 -50.82 11.65
CA SER A 169 -51.89 -50.98 10.90
C SER A 169 -51.49 -49.70 10.17
N LEU A 170 -52.48 -48.99 9.60
CA LEU A 170 -52.29 -47.69 8.94
C LEU A 170 -51.89 -46.61 9.94
N GLU A 171 -52.51 -46.56 11.12
CA GLU A 171 -52.14 -45.63 12.20
C GLU A 171 -50.68 -45.79 12.62
N ARG A 172 -50.24 -47.04 12.85
CA ARG A 172 -48.84 -47.35 13.20
C ARG A 172 -47.87 -46.94 12.10
N LEU A 173 -48.22 -47.19 10.84
CA LEU A 173 -47.40 -46.81 9.70
C LEU A 173 -47.32 -45.29 9.55
N ALA A 174 -48.45 -44.59 9.60
CA ALA A 174 -48.54 -43.13 9.50
C ALA A 174 -47.71 -42.44 10.59
N ALA A 175 -47.87 -42.89 11.84
CA ALA A 175 -47.10 -42.37 12.97
C ALA A 175 -45.58 -42.64 12.84
N LYS A 176 -45.19 -43.76 12.22
CA LYS A 176 -43.78 -44.10 11.96
C LYS A 176 -43.20 -43.23 10.83
N GLN A 177 -43.95 -43.04 9.75
CA GLN A 177 -43.51 -42.28 8.59
C GLN A 177 -43.43 -40.78 8.90
N THR A 178 -44.43 -40.22 9.58
CA THR A 178 -44.45 -38.81 10.02
C THR A 178 -43.22 -38.49 10.87
N ARG A 179 -42.96 -39.30 11.92
CA ARG A 179 -41.75 -39.17 12.75
C ARG A 179 -40.45 -39.25 11.96
N SER A 180 -40.41 -40.06 10.91
CA SER A 180 -39.22 -40.24 10.07
C SER A 180 -38.96 -39.02 9.18
N VAL A 181 -40.01 -38.42 8.62
CA VAL A 181 -39.91 -37.18 7.82
C VAL A 181 -39.55 -35.99 8.71
N GLU A 182 -40.20 -35.85 9.87
CA GLU A 182 -39.88 -34.81 10.86
C GLU A 182 -38.42 -34.90 11.34
N ALA A 183 -37.93 -36.11 11.63
CA ALA A 183 -36.54 -36.32 12.01
C ALA A 183 -35.56 -35.94 10.88
N ALA A 184 -35.90 -36.22 9.62
CA ALA A 184 -35.09 -35.83 8.46
C ALA A 184 -35.07 -34.29 8.29
N ALA A 185 -36.22 -33.62 8.39
CA ALA A 185 -36.33 -32.17 8.34
C ALA A 185 -35.59 -31.48 9.50
N ALA A 186 -35.70 -32.00 10.72
CA ALA A 186 -34.98 -31.51 11.89
C ALA A 186 -33.46 -31.67 11.74
N LYS A 187 -32.98 -32.82 11.24
CA LYS A 187 -31.56 -33.06 10.93
C LYS A 187 -31.05 -32.09 9.87
N LYS A 188 -31.84 -31.83 8.83
CA LYS A 188 -31.49 -30.86 7.79
C LYS A 188 -31.43 -29.43 8.33
N ARG A 189 -32.43 -29.00 9.11
CA ARG A 189 -32.44 -27.70 9.79
C ARG A 189 -31.22 -27.52 10.70
N ALA A 190 -30.88 -28.52 11.51
CA ALA A 190 -29.68 -28.49 12.36
C ALA A 190 -28.38 -28.41 11.54
N SER A 191 -28.32 -29.14 10.41
CA SER A 191 -27.18 -29.07 9.49
C SER A 191 -27.03 -27.67 8.87
N LEU A 192 -28.11 -27.06 8.40
CA LEU A 192 -28.12 -25.71 7.85
C LEU A 192 -27.72 -24.65 8.90
N ALA A 193 -28.23 -24.78 10.13
CA ALA A 193 -27.84 -23.91 11.24
C ALA A 193 -26.33 -24.02 11.55
N LYS A 194 -25.78 -25.24 11.57
CA LYS A 194 -24.34 -25.47 11.76
C LYS A 194 -23.52 -24.87 10.61
N GLN A 195 -23.98 -25.01 9.37
CA GLN A 195 -23.32 -24.39 8.21
C GLN A 195 -23.35 -22.86 8.30
N ALA A 196 -24.45 -22.26 8.74
CA ALA A 196 -24.56 -20.81 8.94
C ALA A 196 -23.60 -20.31 10.04
N ASP A 197 -23.49 -21.01 11.16
CA ASP A 197 -22.54 -20.70 12.24
C ASP A 197 -21.08 -20.84 11.78
N GLN A 198 -20.75 -21.92 11.06
CA GLN A 198 -19.44 -22.11 10.43
C GLN A 198 -19.10 -21.00 9.41
N ARG A 199 -20.10 -20.49 8.68
CA ARG A 199 -19.90 -19.35 7.78
C ARG A 199 -19.63 -18.07 8.54
N GLN A 200 -20.40 -17.77 9.58
CA GLN A 200 -20.20 -16.56 10.40
C GLN A 200 -18.81 -16.55 11.06
N THR A 201 -18.35 -17.70 11.54
CA THR A 201 -17.01 -17.84 12.12
C THR A 201 -15.92 -17.66 11.06
N ALA A 202 -16.06 -18.24 9.86
CA ALA A 202 -15.13 -18.01 8.75
C ALA A 202 -15.06 -16.54 8.31
N ASP A 203 -16.21 -15.85 8.24
CA ASP A 203 -16.27 -14.42 7.89
C ASP A 203 -15.52 -13.56 8.92
N ALA A 204 -15.73 -13.84 10.22
CA ALA A 204 -15.04 -13.15 11.29
C ALA A 204 -13.52 -13.39 11.24
N VAL A 205 -13.06 -14.60 10.89
CA VAL A 205 -11.63 -14.89 10.73
C VAL A 205 -11.02 -14.08 9.59
N THR A 206 -11.68 -14.05 8.42
CA THR A 206 -11.22 -13.24 7.28
C THR A 206 -11.21 -11.76 7.63
N ALA A 207 -12.26 -11.25 8.27
CA ALA A 207 -12.36 -9.86 8.71
C ALA A 207 -11.24 -9.48 9.69
N ARG A 208 -10.95 -10.32 10.69
CA ARG A 208 -9.83 -10.11 11.62
C ARG A 208 -8.48 -10.11 10.92
N ARG A 209 -8.29 -10.99 9.93
CA ARG A 209 -7.06 -11.02 9.14
C ARG A 209 -6.85 -9.70 8.40
N LEU A 210 -7.87 -9.21 7.68
CA LEU A 210 -7.82 -7.96 6.94
C LEU A 210 -7.59 -6.76 7.86
N HIS A 211 -8.35 -6.68 8.96
CA HIS A 211 -8.17 -5.64 9.98
C HIS A 211 -6.77 -5.69 10.59
N GLY A 212 -6.23 -6.90 10.84
CA GLY A 212 -4.88 -7.11 11.36
C GLY A 212 -3.77 -6.64 10.41
N ILE A 213 -3.95 -6.74 9.09
CA ILE A 213 -3.00 -6.20 8.10
C ILE A 213 -2.90 -4.68 8.24
N ILE A 214 -4.05 -3.98 8.28
CA ILE A 214 -4.10 -2.53 8.40
C ILE A 214 -3.58 -2.06 9.76
N ALA A 215 -3.92 -2.79 10.84
CA ALA A 215 -3.45 -2.47 12.18
C ALA A 215 -1.91 -2.50 12.28
N LYS A 216 -1.24 -3.45 11.62
CA LYS A 216 0.23 -3.52 11.56
C LYS A 216 0.84 -2.34 10.78
N ALA A 217 0.16 -1.86 9.75
CA ALA A 217 0.60 -0.72 8.95
C ALA A 217 0.47 0.64 9.67
N LYS A 218 -0.09 0.68 10.89
CA LYS A 218 -0.16 1.91 11.69
C LYS A 218 1.22 2.41 12.12
N ASP A 219 2.17 1.51 12.33
CA ASP A 219 3.55 1.88 12.63
C ASP A 219 4.34 1.95 11.32
N THR A 220 4.52 3.16 10.78
CA THR A 220 5.13 3.38 9.47
C THR A 220 6.15 4.51 9.50
N SER A 221 6.80 4.80 8.38
CA SER A 221 7.72 5.92 8.25
C SER A 221 7.03 7.13 7.61
N PHE A 222 7.51 8.33 7.92
CA PHE A 222 6.96 9.53 7.30
C PHE A 222 7.21 9.57 5.78
N ALA A 223 8.29 8.95 5.29
CA ALA A 223 8.54 8.79 3.85
C ALA A 223 7.43 8.00 3.16
N ARG A 224 6.99 6.89 3.78
CA ARG A 224 5.87 6.07 3.29
C ARG A 224 4.55 6.83 3.29
N VAL A 225 4.32 7.67 4.32
CA VAL A 225 3.16 8.57 4.37
C VAL A 225 3.20 9.58 3.22
N LEU A 226 4.35 10.22 2.97
CA LEU A 226 4.52 11.17 1.86
C LEU A 226 4.25 10.52 0.49
N MET A 227 4.72 9.29 0.30
CA MET A 227 4.40 8.51 -0.90
C MET A 227 2.89 8.24 -1.01
N ALA A 228 2.22 7.88 0.10
CA ALA A 228 0.77 7.62 0.10
C ALA A 228 -0.10 8.85 -0.25
N LEU A 229 0.42 10.07 -0.05
CA LEU A 229 -0.24 11.30 -0.51
C LEU A 229 -0.31 11.42 -2.03
N ASN A 230 0.56 10.69 -2.75
CA ASN A 230 0.63 10.63 -4.20
C ASN A 230 0.73 12.03 -4.86
N ILE A 231 1.56 12.91 -4.28
CA ILE A 231 1.83 14.24 -4.83
C ILE A 231 2.62 14.08 -6.13
N HIS A 232 2.15 14.68 -7.22
CA HIS A 232 2.81 14.57 -8.53
C HIS A 232 4.26 15.09 -8.48
N GLY A 233 5.20 14.28 -8.97
CA GLY A 233 6.65 14.57 -8.92
C GLY A 233 7.34 14.17 -7.62
N LEU A 234 6.59 13.81 -6.56
CA LEU A 234 7.17 13.36 -5.28
C LEU A 234 7.46 11.85 -5.33
N GLY A 235 8.70 11.50 -5.69
CA GLY A 235 9.16 10.12 -5.74
C GLY A 235 9.60 9.55 -4.38
N LYS A 236 10.04 8.29 -4.41
CA LYS A 236 10.57 7.59 -3.23
C LYS A 236 11.76 8.30 -2.60
N THR A 237 12.80 8.61 -3.39
CA THR A 237 14.05 9.24 -2.90
C THR A 237 13.77 10.59 -2.24
N ALA A 238 13.00 11.43 -2.91
CA ALA A 238 12.58 12.72 -2.35
C ALA A 238 11.77 12.56 -1.05
N SER A 239 10.88 11.57 -0.98
CA SER A 239 10.11 11.28 0.23
C SER A 239 11.01 10.85 1.40
N GLU A 240 12.03 10.02 1.13
CA GLU A 240 13.02 9.60 2.12
C GLU A 240 13.88 10.78 2.59
N GLU A 241 14.33 11.65 1.68
CA GLU A 241 15.15 12.82 2.00
C GLU A 241 14.40 13.86 2.83
N LEU A 242 13.14 14.14 2.49
CA LEU A 242 12.28 15.02 3.28
C LEU A 242 12.00 14.43 4.66
N ALA A 243 11.69 13.13 4.73
CA ALA A 243 11.41 12.45 5.98
C ALA A 243 12.62 12.32 6.90
N ALA A 244 13.83 12.38 6.35
CA ALA A 244 15.09 12.34 7.10
C ALA A 244 15.51 13.70 7.69
N THR A 245 14.69 14.76 7.55
CA THR A 245 14.96 16.03 8.23
C THR A 245 14.55 15.96 9.71
N PRO A 246 15.22 16.71 10.61
CA PRO A 246 14.90 16.72 12.06
C PRO A 246 13.43 16.99 12.40
N ALA A 247 12.77 17.88 11.65
CA ALA A 247 11.38 18.27 11.88
C ALA A 247 10.60 18.22 10.55
N PRO A 248 10.34 17.03 9.99
CA PRO A 248 9.96 16.90 8.59
C PRO A 248 8.57 17.44 8.29
N GLU A 249 7.61 17.25 9.20
CA GLU A 249 6.28 17.84 9.05
C GLU A 249 6.29 19.36 9.15
N GLU A 250 7.03 19.93 10.11
CA GLU A 250 7.10 21.38 10.27
C GLU A 250 7.85 22.00 9.08
N PHE A 251 8.93 21.36 8.64
CA PHE A 251 9.71 21.78 7.49
C PHE A 251 8.87 21.80 6.22
N ILE A 252 8.10 20.76 5.93
CA ILE A 252 7.23 20.73 4.75
C ILE A 252 6.14 21.80 4.83
N ARG A 253 5.59 22.05 6.02
CA ARG A 253 4.52 23.06 6.22
C ARG A 253 5.03 24.50 6.16
N ARG A 254 6.23 24.77 6.67
CA ARG A 254 6.75 26.15 6.87
C ARG A 254 7.90 26.52 5.95
N GLY A 255 8.63 25.53 5.45
CA GLY A 255 9.71 25.69 4.47
C GLY A 255 9.19 26.28 3.17
N ASP A 256 10.02 27.05 2.48
CA ASP A 256 9.71 27.49 1.13
C ASP A 256 10.17 26.51 0.06
N ALA A 257 9.71 26.72 -1.18
CA ALA A 257 9.99 25.80 -2.28
C ALA A 257 11.50 25.71 -2.55
N ALA A 258 12.23 26.81 -2.36
CA ALA A 258 13.67 26.85 -2.48
C ALA A 258 14.35 25.94 -1.44
N ALA A 259 13.92 25.97 -0.18
CA ALA A 259 14.47 25.09 0.85
C ALA A 259 14.11 23.62 0.61
N LEU A 260 12.87 23.32 0.19
CA LEU A 260 12.42 21.97 -0.14
C LEU A 260 13.26 21.35 -1.27
N CYS A 261 13.49 22.09 -2.37
CA CYS A 261 14.33 21.65 -3.48
C CYS A 261 15.80 21.43 -3.10
N PHE A 262 16.31 22.16 -2.10
CA PHE A 262 17.67 21.97 -1.64
C PHE A 262 17.84 20.63 -0.90
N VAL A 263 16.82 20.25 -0.13
CA VAL A 263 16.88 19.08 0.76
C VAL A 263 16.54 17.79 0.02
N ALA A 264 15.59 17.85 -0.89
CA ALA A 264 15.04 16.70 -1.57
C ALA A 264 15.24 16.81 -3.07
N ALA A 265 15.42 15.66 -3.73
CA ALA A 265 15.52 15.51 -5.17
C ALA A 265 14.19 15.79 -5.88
N VAL A 266 13.69 17.01 -5.73
CA VAL A 266 12.46 17.54 -6.33
C VAL A 266 12.77 18.82 -7.10
N ASN A 267 12.12 18.98 -8.24
CA ASN A 267 12.18 20.25 -8.97
C ASN A 267 11.30 21.32 -8.28
N TYR A 268 11.40 22.57 -8.74
CA TYR A 268 10.77 23.71 -8.10
C TYR A 268 9.24 23.61 -8.16
N ASP A 269 8.69 23.21 -9.31
CA ASP A 269 7.24 22.99 -9.46
C ASP A 269 6.73 21.93 -8.48
N THR A 270 7.47 20.84 -8.30
CA THR A 270 7.11 19.79 -7.32
C THR A 270 7.17 20.35 -5.90
N ALA A 271 8.17 21.15 -5.55
CA ALA A 271 8.23 21.79 -4.24
C ALA A 271 7.08 22.78 -4.00
N VAL A 272 6.66 23.53 -5.03
CA VAL A 272 5.45 24.37 -4.99
C VAL A 272 4.19 23.53 -4.77
N ARG A 273 4.04 22.39 -5.47
CA ARG A 273 2.91 21.46 -5.26
C ARG A 273 2.88 20.89 -3.86
N ILE A 274 4.02 20.45 -3.33
CA ILE A 274 4.14 19.97 -1.94
C ILE A 274 3.64 21.06 -0.99
N LYS A 275 4.08 22.31 -1.17
CA LYS A 275 3.61 23.42 -0.33
C LYS A 275 2.12 23.69 -0.49
N GLY A 276 1.61 23.73 -1.71
CA GLY A 276 0.19 23.94 -1.99
C GLY A 276 -0.69 22.89 -1.31
N PHE A 277 -0.23 21.63 -1.30
CA PHE A 277 -0.90 20.54 -0.59
C PHE A 277 -0.97 20.78 0.93
N PHE A 278 0.15 21.15 1.55
CA PHE A 278 0.25 21.28 3.02
C PHE A 278 -0.21 22.63 3.60
N ALA A 279 -0.24 23.70 2.81
CA ALA A 279 -0.65 25.04 3.24
C ALA A 279 -2.17 25.23 3.32
N GLY A 280 -2.96 24.32 2.76
CA GLY A 280 -4.43 24.38 2.81
C GLY A 280 -5.07 25.53 2.02
N GLY A 281 -4.26 26.33 1.31
CA GLY A 281 -4.68 27.49 0.54
C GLY A 281 -3.58 27.91 -0.43
N GLY A 282 -3.83 27.67 -1.71
CA GLY A 282 -3.03 28.12 -2.84
C GLY A 282 -3.81 27.76 -4.10
N ASP A 283 -3.72 28.60 -5.12
CA ASP A 283 -4.24 28.36 -6.48
C ASP A 283 -3.49 27.19 -7.11
N LEU A 284 -3.68 25.99 -6.57
CA LEU A 284 -3.43 24.76 -7.31
C LEU A 284 -4.47 24.74 -8.42
N LEU A 285 -4.02 24.53 -9.65
CA LEU A 285 -4.90 24.40 -10.81
C LEU A 285 -6.00 23.37 -10.49
N GLU A 286 -7.17 23.48 -11.12
CA GLU A 286 -8.26 22.51 -10.91
C GLU A 286 -7.82 21.05 -11.16
N GLU A 287 -6.80 20.90 -12.01
CA GLU A 287 -6.08 19.68 -12.39
C GLU A 287 -5.14 19.13 -11.29
N GLU A 288 -4.85 19.93 -10.26
CA GLU A 288 -3.95 19.64 -9.14
C GLU A 288 -4.68 19.44 -7.79
N ARG A 289 -6.03 19.40 -7.80
CA ARG A 289 -6.79 18.91 -6.65
C ARG A 289 -6.37 17.47 -6.39
N GLY A 290 -5.57 17.26 -5.34
CA GLY A 290 -5.06 15.96 -4.96
C GLY A 290 -6.19 14.92 -4.82
N TYR A 291 -5.88 13.67 -5.17
CA TYR A 291 -6.80 12.54 -5.02
C TYR A 291 -7.02 12.12 -3.55
N VAL A 292 -6.33 12.79 -2.63
CA VAL A 292 -6.49 12.68 -1.19
C VAL A 292 -6.97 14.01 -0.62
N SER A 293 -7.75 13.94 0.45
CA SER A 293 -8.29 15.14 1.11
C SER A 293 -7.17 15.98 1.74
N ARG A 294 -7.40 17.29 1.89
CA ARG A 294 -6.45 18.19 2.59
C ARG A 294 -6.24 17.79 4.05
N ASP A 295 -7.22 17.10 4.63
CA ASP A 295 -7.17 16.60 6.01
C ASP A 295 -6.51 15.21 6.12
N HIS A 296 -6.01 14.63 5.03
CA HIS A 296 -5.51 13.27 4.99
C HIS A 296 -4.47 12.96 6.07
N VAL A 297 -3.48 13.83 6.26
CA VAL A 297 -2.45 13.65 7.30
C VAL A 297 -3.07 13.66 8.71
N ALA A 298 -4.06 14.53 8.95
CA ALA A 298 -4.75 14.57 10.23
C ALA A 298 -5.68 13.36 10.43
N LYS A 299 -6.34 12.88 9.37
CA LYS A 299 -7.10 11.62 9.39
C LYS A 299 -6.21 10.43 9.78
N LEU A 300 -5.03 10.31 9.17
CA LEU A 300 -4.05 9.27 9.53
C LEU A 300 -3.67 9.34 11.02
N LYS A 301 -3.35 10.55 11.53
CA LYS A 301 -3.05 10.75 12.96
C LYS A 301 -4.24 10.37 13.85
N ARG A 302 -5.46 10.79 13.51
CA ARG A 302 -6.69 10.44 14.24
C ARG A 302 -6.96 8.93 14.24
N ALA A 303 -6.64 8.25 13.14
CA ALA A 303 -6.73 6.80 13.04
C ALA A 303 -5.61 6.06 13.80
N GLY A 304 -4.69 6.79 14.42
CA GLY A 304 -3.60 6.25 15.24
C GLY A 304 -2.40 5.77 14.44
N VAL A 305 -2.25 6.21 13.19
CA VAL A 305 -1.03 5.97 12.40
C VAL A 305 0.10 6.82 12.98
N LYS A 306 1.25 6.19 13.20
CA LYS A 306 2.43 6.75 13.84
C LYS A 306 3.59 6.70 12.88
N TRP A 307 4.36 7.77 12.88
CA TRP A 307 5.65 7.85 12.22
C TRP A 307 6.61 8.60 13.15
N PRO A 308 7.54 7.90 13.82
CA PRO A 308 8.47 8.56 14.71
C PRO A 308 9.35 9.52 13.91
N ALA A 309 9.65 10.68 14.52
CA ALA A 309 10.62 11.60 13.93
C ALA A 309 12.00 10.91 13.85
N PRO A 310 12.76 11.10 12.77
CA PRO A 310 14.13 10.60 12.72
C PRO A 310 14.97 11.27 13.81
N GLN A 311 16.02 10.58 14.25
CA GLN A 311 17.00 11.24 15.13
C GLN A 311 17.66 12.40 14.37
N PRO A 312 17.73 13.60 14.97
CA PRO A 312 18.36 14.74 14.32
C PRO A 312 19.85 14.47 14.15
N GLN A 313 20.33 14.51 12.90
CA GLN A 313 21.75 14.47 12.59
C GLN A 313 22.15 15.77 11.92
N PRO A 314 23.12 16.53 12.48
CA PRO A 314 23.60 17.75 11.84
C PRO A 314 24.19 17.42 10.47
N ARG A 315 23.81 18.20 9.45
CA ARG A 315 24.31 18.02 8.08
C ARG A 315 25.39 19.05 7.81
N ARG A 316 26.64 18.60 7.74
CA ARG A 316 27.75 19.44 7.26
C ARG A 316 27.79 19.42 5.75
N LEU A 317 27.51 20.57 5.13
CA LEU A 317 27.48 20.71 3.68
C LEU A 317 28.47 21.79 3.23
N PRO A 318 29.17 21.59 2.10
CA PRO A 318 30.01 22.63 1.54
C PRO A 318 29.14 23.83 1.14
N PHE A 319 29.59 25.04 1.48
CA PHE A 319 28.86 26.26 1.13
C PHE A 319 28.65 26.41 -0.39
N ALA A 320 29.58 25.89 -1.20
CA ALA A 320 29.45 25.83 -2.65
C ALA A 320 28.18 25.11 -3.12
N ALA A 321 27.66 24.12 -2.39
CA ALA A 321 26.40 23.45 -2.75
C ALA A 321 25.19 24.41 -2.67
N LEU A 322 25.21 25.35 -1.72
CA LEU A 322 24.19 26.39 -1.65
C LEU A 322 24.27 27.33 -2.86
N LEU A 323 25.49 27.66 -3.32
CA LEU A 323 25.68 28.52 -4.50
C LEU A 323 25.27 27.81 -5.80
N GLU A 324 25.51 26.50 -5.91
CA GLU A 324 24.98 25.69 -7.02
C GLU A 324 23.45 25.71 -7.03
N HIS A 325 22.84 25.61 -5.85
CA HIS A 325 21.39 25.72 -5.70
C HIS A 325 20.85 27.10 -6.10
N VAL A 326 21.56 28.18 -5.79
CA VAL A 326 21.19 29.54 -6.25
C VAL A 326 21.15 29.60 -7.78
N ASN A 327 22.11 28.97 -8.47
CA ASN A 327 22.09 28.90 -9.94
C ASN A 327 20.89 28.10 -10.47
N TYR A 328 20.52 27.02 -9.80
CA TYR A 328 19.30 26.28 -10.13
C TYR A 328 18.05 27.17 -9.96
N LEU A 329 17.95 27.91 -8.85
CA LEU A 329 16.82 28.80 -8.57
C LEU A 329 16.74 30.02 -9.49
N ASN A 330 17.87 30.50 -10.01
CA ASN A 330 17.88 31.55 -11.05
C ASN A 330 17.09 31.14 -12.30
N GLY A 331 17.16 29.86 -12.70
CA GLY A 331 16.36 29.34 -13.81
C GLY A 331 14.95 28.92 -13.39
N ALA A 332 14.81 28.31 -12.21
CA ALA A 332 13.57 27.65 -11.80
C ALA A 332 12.56 28.59 -11.10
N ALA A 333 13.01 29.72 -10.57
CA ALA A 333 12.19 30.69 -9.82
C ALA A 333 12.64 32.14 -10.09
N PRO A 334 12.65 32.60 -11.36
CA PRO A 334 13.22 33.88 -11.75
C PRO A 334 12.54 35.09 -11.08
N GLU A 335 11.26 34.96 -10.70
CA GLU A 335 10.47 35.98 -10.02
C GLU A 335 11.02 36.38 -8.65
N ALA A 336 11.82 35.51 -8.03
CA ALA A 336 12.46 35.77 -6.74
C ALA A 336 13.81 36.51 -6.85
N GLY A 337 14.26 36.82 -8.07
CA GLY A 337 15.43 37.68 -8.31
C GLY A 337 16.79 37.02 -7.98
N TRP A 338 16.88 35.70 -8.02
CA TRP A 338 18.15 34.98 -7.81
C TRP A 338 19.18 35.38 -8.87
N PRO A 339 20.39 35.84 -8.51
CA PRO A 339 21.40 36.19 -9.48
C PRO A 339 22.04 34.95 -10.10
N ARG A 340 22.49 35.06 -11.36
CA ARG A 340 23.28 34.01 -12.00
C ARG A 340 24.74 34.10 -11.55
N LEU A 341 25.24 33.06 -10.91
CA LEU A 341 26.63 32.93 -10.50
C LEU A 341 27.45 32.21 -11.58
N SER A 342 28.70 32.65 -11.76
CA SER A 342 29.65 31.98 -12.66
C SER A 342 29.88 30.53 -12.21
N GLY A 343 29.57 29.56 -13.08
CA GLY A 343 29.81 28.14 -12.79
C GLY A 343 31.29 27.83 -12.54
N LYS A 344 32.20 28.55 -13.22
CA LYS A 344 33.65 28.44 -12.98
C LYS A 344 34.02 28.91 -11.57
N LEU A 345 33.45 30.04 -11.13
CA LEU A 345 33.69 30.54 -9.78
C LEU A 345 33.17 29.56 -8.73
N VAL A 346 31.92 29.11 -8.86
CA VAL A 346 31.30 28.16 -7.91
C VAL A 346 32.07 26.85 -7.84
N ALA A 347 32.57 26.34 -8.97
CA ALA A 347 33.39 25.13 -9.02
C ALA A 347 34.74 25.31 -8.30
N GLU A 348 35.41 26.45 -8.48
CA GLU A 348 36.68 26.74 -7.81
C GLU A 348 36.50 27.00 -6.30
N LEU A 349 35.39 27.62 -5.88
CA LEU A 349 35.07 27.84 -4.47
C LEU A 349 34.99 26.55 -3.64
N LYS A 350 34.78 25.38 -4.28
CA LYS A 350 34.86 24.07 -3.60
C LYS A 350 36.25 23.77 -2.99
N LYS A 351 37.29 24.47 -3.44
CA LYS A 351 38.67 24.32 -2.97
C LYS A 351 39.05 25.32 -1.88
N HIS A 352 38.14 26.23 -1.51
CA HIS A 352 38.38 27.29 -0.54
C HIS A 352 37.53 27.09 0.71
N ASP A 353 38.10 27.36 1.88
CA ASP A 353 37.38 27.38 3.16
C ASP A 353 36.50 28.61 3.27
N VAL A 354 35.29 28.52 2.69
CA VAL A 354 34.27 29.57 2.76
C VAL A 354 32.94 29.01 3.24
N LYS A 355 32.28 29.77 4.11
CA LYS A 355 31.01 29.42 4.77
C LYS A 355 29.92 30.45 4.55
N SER A 356 30.25 31.59 3.95
CA SER A 356 29.31 32.68 3.66
C SER A 356 29.68 33.43 2.39
N VAL A 357 28.72 34.20 1.85
CA VAL A 357 28.98 35.11 0.73
C VAL A 357 29.87 36.27 1.17
N ASP A 358 29.73 36.73 2.41
CA ASP A 358 30.53 37.83 2.96
C ASP A 358 32.01 37.43 3.04
N GLU A 359 32.33 36.21 3.48
CA GLU A 359 33.71 35.69 3.45
C GLU A 359 34.29 35.65 2.04
N ILE A 360 33.49 35.29 1.03
CA ILE A 360 33.94 35.28 -0.38
C ILE A 360 34.29 36.68 -0.85
N LEU A 361 33.46 37.67 -0.48
CA LEU A 361 33.64 39.08 -0.84
C LEU A 361 34.81 39.72 -0.09
N GLU A 362 34.92 39.51 1.22
CA GLU A 362 36.00 40.02 2.07
C GLU A 362 37.36 39.47 1.65
N GLN A 363 37.40 38.19 1.28
CA GLN A 363 38.61 37.56 0.78
C GLN A 363 38.92 37.97 -0.66
N GLY A 364 38.04 38.64 -1.41
CA GLY A 364 38.28 39.00 -2.82
C GLY A 364 38.48 37.78 -3.73
N LEU A 365 37.81 36.66 -3.44
CA LEU A 365 38.04 35.40 -4.15
C LEU A 365 37.68 35.47 -5.64
N ALA A 366 36.67 36.27 -6.01
CA ALA A 366 36.29 36.46 -7.41
C ALA A 366 37.43 37.03 -8.26
N GLU A 367 38.14 38.05 -7.76
CA GLU A 367 39.29 38.67 -8.43
C GLU A 367 40.50 37.74 -8.52
N ARG A 368 40.72 36.90 -7.50
CA ARG A 368 41.83 35.94 -7.49
C ARG A 368 41.60 34.75 -8.42
N ILE A 369 40.36 34.28 -8.54
CA ILE A 369 40.01 33.07 -9.29
C ILE A 369 39.76 33.38 -10.78
N MET A 370 39.23 34.56 -11.09
CA MET A 370 38.72 34.88 -12.43
C MET A 370 39.51 35.99 -13.12
N MET A 371 39.38 36.05 -14.45
CA MET A 371 39.94 37.15 -15.24
C MET A 371 39.21 38.46 -14.92
N ARG A 372 39.93 39.58 -15.00
CA ARG A 372 39.49 40.91 -14.53
C ARG A 372 38.03 41.27 -14.88
N HIS A 373 37.62 41.16 -16.15
CA HIS A 373 36.25 41.53 -16.55
C HIS A 373 35.19 40.55 -16.01
N ALA A 374 35.51 39.27 -15.92
CA ALA A 374 34.61 38.25 -15.37
C ALA A 374 34.49 38.37 -13.85
N ALA A 375 35.58 38.78 -13.16
CA ALA A 375 35.59 38.98 -11.73
C ALA A 375 34.61 40.07 -11.28
N VAL A 376 34.57 41.21 -11.99
CA VAL A 376 33.64 42.32 -11.70
C VAL A 376 32.18 41.85 -11.72
N ALA A 377 31.78 41.15 -12.79
CA ALA A 377 30.42 40.63 -12.91
C ALA A 377 30.07 39.60 -11.82
N ALA A 378 31.04 38.78 -11.42
CA ALA A 378 30.83 37.80 -10.36
C ALA A 378 30.74 38.43 -8.98
N GLU A 379 31.52 39.47 -8.69
CA GLU A 379 31.37 40.25 -7.45
C GLU A 379 29.99 40.91 -7.36
N GLU A 380 29.52 41.51 -8.45
CA GLU A 380 28.20 42.13 -8.49
C GLU A 380 27.08 41.12 -8.23
N ALA A 381 27.18 39.92 -8.82
CA ALA A 381 26.24 38.83 -8.56
C ALA A 381 26.28 38.36 -7.09
N LEU A 382 27.46 38.24 -6.49
CA LEU A 382 27.62 37.88 -5.07
C LEU A 382 27.07 38.97 -4.13
N ARG A 383 27.32 40.26 -4.43
CA ARG A 383 26.76 41.38 -3.66
C ARG A 383 25.24 41.44 -3.75
N THR A 384 24.69 41.14 -4.93
CA THR A 384 23.24 41.01 -5.14
C THR A 384 22.68 39.88 -4.28
N LEU A 385 23.34 38.71 -4.29
CA LEU A 385 22.95 37.55 -3.50
C LEU A 385 22.95 37.84 -1.98
N ALA A 386 24.00 38.49 -1.46
CA ALA A 386 24.13 38.84 -0.04
C ALA A 386 23.00 39.78 0.46
N ARG A 387 22.45 40.60 -0.44
CA ARG A 387 21.37 41.54 -0.14
C ARG A 387 19.97 40.94 -0.33
N LEU A 388 19.86 39.81 -1.03
CA LEU A 388 18.58 39.20 -1.37
C LEU A 388 17.85 38.64 -0.12
N PRO A 389 16.66 39.15 0.24
CA PRO A 389 15.92 38.64 1.40
C PRO A 389 15.58 37.15 1.28
N ALA A 390 15.28 36.68 0.06
CA ALA A 390 15.00 35.27 -0.22
C ALA A 390 16.20 34.36 0.12
N PHE A 391 17.44 34.81 -0.13
CA PHE A 391 18.64 34.06 0.20
C PHE A 391 18.84 33.92 1.71
N ARG A 392 18.67 35.01 2.47
CA ARG A 392 18.74 34.97 3.94
C ARG A 392 17.68 34.06 4.54
N ARG A 393 16.46 34.10 3.99
CA ARG A 393 15.36 33.22 4.41
C ARG A 393 15.69 31.75 4.14
N LEU A 394 16.22 31.43 2.95
CA LEU A 394 16.66 30.09 2.60
C LEU A 394 17.70 29.57 3.60
N GLN A 395 18.76 30.34 3.86
CA GLN A 395 19.78 29.97 4.85
C GLN A 395 19.18 29.72 6.24
N THR A 396 18.29 30.62 6.68
CA THR A 396 17.59 30.49 7.97
C THR A 396 16.75 29.22 8.05
N GLN A 397 16.04 28.87 6.97
CA GLN A 397 15.21 27.67 6.92
C GLN A 397 16.06 26.39 6.91
N LEU A 398 17.16 26.37 6.16
CA LEU A 398 18.08 25.22 6.14
C LEU A 398 18.74 25.01 7.51
N ALA A 399 19.19 26.08 8.16
CA ALA A 399 19.73 25.98 9.52
C ALA A 399 18.68 25.47 10.51
N LYS A 400 17.49 26.08 10.53
CA LYS A 400 16.44 25.79 11.51
C LYS A 400 15.82 24.40 11.35
N TYR A 401 15.46 24.02 10.12
CA TYR A 401 14.62 22.85 9.87
C TYR A 401 15.40 21.61 9.45
N VAL A 402 16.59 21.81 8.89
CA VAL A 402 17.44 20.73 8.36
C VAL A 402 18.68 20.54 9.24
N GLY A 403 19.08 21.54 10.02
CA GLY A 403 20.30 21.50 10.82
C GLY A 403 21.56 21.58 9.95
N VAL A 404 21.52 22.37 8.88
CA VAL A 404 22.69 22.56 8.01
C VAL A 404 23.72 23.44 8.69
N GLU A 405 24.94 22.92 8.78
CA GLU A 405 26.15 23.66 9.11
C GLU A 405 27.01 23.78 7.85
N TRP A 406 27.43 25.00 7.49
CA TRP A 406 28.28 25.21 6.33
C TRP A 406 29.73 24.86 6.66
N SER A 407 30.34 23.98 5.86
CA SER A 407 31.73 23.56 6.02
C SER A 407 32.64 24.12 4.94
N ALA A 408 33.91 24.25 5.33
CA ALA A 408 35.07 24.70 4.55
C ALA A 408 35.29 23.98 3.22
N ALA A 409 34.91 22.70 3.15
CA ALA A 409 35.12 21.85 2.00
C ALA A 409 34.08 20.73 2.05
N ALA A 410 33.81 20.13 0.89
CA ALA A 410 33.22 18.79 0.87
C ALA A 410 34.14 17.90 1.72
N PRO A 411 33.62 17.00 2.58
CA PRO A 411 34.47 16.04 3.23
C PRO A 411 35.29 15.35 2.14
N GLN A 412 36.61 15.50 2.16
CA GLN A 412 37.45 14.58 1.42
C GLN A 412 37.04 13.18 1.90
N PRO A 413 36.78 12.22 0.98
CA PRO A 413 36.41 10.87 1.39
C PRO A 413 37.40 10.44 2.46
N ALA A 414 36.89 10.10 3.64
CA ALA A 414 37.71 9.88 4.83
C ALA A 414 38.89 8.99 4.45
N ALA A 415 40.08 9.60 4.40
CA ALA A 415 41.32 8.89 4.18
C ALA A 415 41.68 8.17 5.48
N ALA A 416 41.02 7.04 5.75
CA ALA A 416 41.45 5.99 6.67
C ALA A 416 40.38 4.89 6.79
N GLY A 417 40.16 4.14 5.73
CA GLY A 417 39.32 2.95 5.77
C GLY A 417 39.83 1.92 4.77
N ARG A 418 39.75 0.63 5.12
CA ARG A 418 40.27 -0.47 4.26
C ARG A 418 39.55 -0.57 2.90
N LEU A 419 38.43 0.13 2.75
CA LEU A 419 37.63 0.23 1.53
C LEU A 419 37.68 1.63 0.88
N ALA A 420 38.57 2.52 1.32
CA ALA A 420 38.70 3.86 0.75
C ALA A 420 38.86 3.81 -0.77
N GLY A 421 37.99 4.52 -1.48
CA GLY A 421 37.99 4.60 -2.95
C GLY A 421 37.49 3.36 -3.69
N LYS A 422 37.07 2.30 -2.97
CA LYS A 422 36.54 1.07 -3.59
C LYS A 422 35.02 1.13 -3.70
N SER A 423 34.50 0.66 -4.82
CA SER A 423 33.06 0.41 -5.03
C SER A 423 32.74 -1.05 -4.73
N VAL A 424 31.94 -1.31 -3.69
CA VAL A 424 31.67 -2.65 -3.15
C VAL A 424 30.20 -3.02 -3.35
N LEU A 425 29.94 -4.18 -3.94
CA LEU A 425 28.61 -4.78 -4.03
C LEU A 425 28.49 -5.95 -3.04
N VAL A 426 27.52 -5.91 -2.14
CA VAL A 426 27.19 -7.06 -1.28
C VAL A 426 26.03 -7.84 -1.90
N THR A 427 26.24 -9.14 -2.14
CA THR A 427 25.23 -10.07 -2.69
C THR A 427 25.07 -11.27 -1.77
N GLY A 428 23.84 -11.51 -1.29
CA GLY A 428 23.57 -12.49 -0.22
C GLY A 428 23.49 -11.84 1.16
N LYS A 429 23.19 -12.64 2.19
CA LYS A 429 23.13 -12.20 3.60
C LYS A 429 24.49 -12.43 4.26
N LEU A 430 25.04 -11.43 4.96
CA LEU A 430 26.26 -11.59 5.75
C LEU A 430 25.90 -12.13 7.15
N ALA A 431 26.74 -12.99 7.71
CA ALA A 431 26.54 -13.53 9.05
C ALA A 431 26.50 -12.38 10.07
N GLY A 432 25.42 -12.28 10.85
CA GLY A 432 25.26 -11.25 11.88
C GLY A 432 24.83 -9.85 11.40
N PHE A 433 24.69 -9.60 10.09
CA PHE A 433 24.31 -8.28 9.55
C PHE A 433 23.04 -8.32 8.69
N THR A 434 22.24 -7.26 8.78
CA THR A 434 21.17 -6.98 7.80
C THR A 434 21.78 -6.48 6.50
N ARG A 435 21.00 -6.47 5.41
CA ARG A 435 21.48 -5.98 4.11
C ARG A 435 21.86 -4.50 4.20
N GLU A 436 21.08 -3.74 4.94
CA GLU A 436 21.29 -2.32 5.22
C GLU A 436 22.53 -2.13 6.11
N GLY A 437 22.69 -2.94 7.16
CA GLY A 437 23.86 -2.93 8.04
C GLY A 437 25.16 -3.24 7.29
N ALA A 438 25.14 -4.20 6.35
CA ALA A 438 26.29 -4.49 5.49
C ALA A 438 26.66 -3.31 4.57
N GLN A 439 25.66 -2.58 4.07
CA GLN A 439 25.89 -1.38 3.25
C GLN A 439 26.44 -0.21 4.09
N GLU A 440 25.99 -0.09 5.32
CA GLU A 440 26.50 0.89 6.27
C GLU A 440 27.94 0.59 6.66
N LEU A 441 28.29 -0.70 6.85
CA LEU A 441 29.65 -1.16 7.13
C LEU A 441 30.61 -0.83 5.97
N VAL A 442 30.18 -0.99 4.71
CA VAL A 442 30.94 -0.53 3.53
C VAL A 442 31.21 0.97 3.60
N LYS A 443 30.18 1.78 3.91
CA LYS A 443 30.32 3.24 4.02
C LYS A 443 31.21 3.65 5.20
N LYS A 444 31.06 2.99 6.36
CA LYS A 444 31.85 3.19 7.59
C LYS A 444 33.34 3.03 7.33
N HIS A 445 33.73 2.05 6.50
CA HIS A 445 35.13 1.82 6.13
C HIS A 445 35.58 2.54 4.84
N GLY A 446 34.85 3.59 4.42
CA GLY A 446 35.26 4.49 3.33
C GLY A 446 34.94 4.01 1.91
N GLY A 447 34.17 2.92 1.78
CA GLY A 447 33.74 2.37 0.49
C GLY A 447 32.44 2.97 -0.02
N THR A 448 32.21 2.85 -1.33
CA THR A 448 30.94 3.21 -1.98
C THR A 448 30.12 1.95 -2.27
N VAL A 449 28.82 1.99 -2.00
CA VAL A 449 27.94 0.83 -2.21
C VAL A 449 27.48 0.80 -3.66
N ALA A 450 27.79 -0.27 -4.39
CA ALA A 450 27.33 -0.47 -5.75
C ALA A 450 25.92 -1.08 -5.76
N SER A 451 25.07 -0.66 -6.69
CA SER A 451 23.74 -1.23 -6.90
C SER A 451 23.75 -2.49 -7.79
N GLY A 452 24.85 -2.74 -8.51
CA GLY A 452 25.05 -3.91 -9.37
C GLY A 452 26.48 -4.01 -9.89
N VAL A 453 26.78 -5.11 -10.58
CA VAL A 453 28.12 -5.37 -11.14
C VAL A 453 28.30 -4.60 -12.44
N SER A 454 29.34 -3.75 -12.47
CA SER A 454 29.79 -2.97 -13.61
C SER A 454 31.32 -2.90 -13.64
N ALA A 455 31.90 -2.39 -14.73
CA ALA A 455 33.35 -2.18 -14.83
C ALA A 455 33.92 -1.20 -13.77
N LYS A 456 33.05 -0.41 -13.12
CA LYS A 456 33.43 0.50 -12.03
C LYS A 456 33.38 -0.17 -10.65
N THR A 457 32.90 -1.41 -10.56
CA THR A 457 32.80 -2.14 -9.30
C THR A 457 34.16 -2.72 -8.96
N SER A 458 34.67 -2.42 -7.78
CA SER A 458 36.00 -2.85 -7.34
C SER A 458 35.98 -4.19 -6.61
N LEU A 459 34.87 -4.53 -5.96
CA LEU A 459 34.74 -5.76 -5.15
C LEU A 459 33.29 -6.23 -5.09
N VAL A 460 33.07 -7.54 -5.21
CA VAL A 460 31.78 -8.20 -4.96
C VAL A 460 31.91 -9.13 -3.76
N VAL A 461 31.16 -8.87 -2.70
CA VAL A 461 31.13 -9.67 -1.47
C VAL A 461 29.99 -10.69 -1.55
N LEU A 462 30.35 -11.96 -1.38
CA LEU A 462 29.46 -13.11 -1.50
C LEU A 462 29.02 -13.59 -0.11
N GLY A 463 27.81 -13.24 0.30
CA GLY A 463 27.17 -13.76 1.51
C GLY A 463 26.31 -15.02 1.23
N ASP A 464 25.55 -15.46 2.23
CA ASP A 464 24.65 -16.61 2.12
C ASP A 464 23.67 -16.45 0.95
N LYS A 465 23.64 -17.49 0.09
CA LYS A 465 22.85 -17.55 -1.15
C LYS A 465 23.08 -16.33 -2.06
N PRO A 466 24.29 -16.16 -2.62
CA PRO A 466 24.57 -15.04 -3.50
C PRO A 466 23.74 -15.17 -4.80
N GLY A 467 23.27 -14.05 -5.34
CA GLY A 467 22.54 -14.08 -6.61
C GLY A 467 23.42 -14.54 -7.77
N GLY A 468 23.15 -15.71 -8.35
CA GLY A 468 23.99 -16.33 -9.39
C GLY A 468 24.28 -15.43 -10.60
N SER A 469 23.28 -14.64 -11.04
CA SER A 469 23.43 -13.68 -12.15
C SER A 469 24.43 -12.54 -11.88
N LYS A 470 24.73 -12.25 -10.62
CA LYS A 470 25.74 -11.24 -10.23
C LYS A 470 27.14 -11.84 -10.14
N VAL A 471 27.23 -13.11 -9.74
CA VAL A 471 28.51 -13.85 -9.68
C VAL A 471 29.05 -14.05 -11.09
N GLU A 472 28.24 -14.59 -12.00
CA GLU A 472 28.61 -14.78 -13.42
C GLU A 472 29.00 -13.46 -14.09
N LYS A 473 28.34 -12.35 -13.73
CA LYS A 473 28.63 -11.02 -14.28
C LYS A 473 29.94 -10.44 -13.74
N ALA A 474 30.31 -10.77 -12.50
CA ALA A 474 31.58 -10.37 -11.92
C ALA A 474 32.75 -11.11 -12.59
N GLU A 475 32.60 -12.42 -12.81
CA GLU A 475 33.58 -13.24 -13.53
C GLU A 475 33.81 -12.76 -14.96
N LYS A 476 32.73 -12.50 -15.71
CA LYS A 476 32.80 -11.99 -17.09
C LYS A 476 33.48 -10.63 -17.21
N LEU A 477 33.39 -9.80 -16.17
CA LEU A 477 33.95 -8.45 -16.15
C LEU A 477 35.30 -8.38 -15.41
N GLY A 478 35.82 -9.52 -14.91
CA GLY A 478 37.08 -9.58 -14.17
C GLY A 478 37.06 -8.81 -12.84
N VAL A 479 35.89 -8.64 -12.23
CA VAL A 479 35.74 -7.93 -10.96
C VAL A 479 36.07 -8.88 -9.80
N ALA A 480 36.90 -8.43 -8.85
CA ALA A 480 37.30 -9.25 -7.71
C ALA A 480 36.09 -9.69 -6.85
N THR A 481 36.06 -10.96 -6.46
CA THR A 481 35.04 -11.55 -5.57
C THR A 481 35.68 -11.98 -4.25
N MET A 482 34.94 -11.84 -3.14
CA MET A 482 35.41 -12.21 -1.80
C MET A 482 34.26 -12.84 -0.99
N ALA A 483 34.56 -13.86 -0.17
CA ALA A 483 33.57 -14.45 0.71
C ALA A 483 33.16 -13.48 1.82
N GLY A 484 31.91 -13.59 2.30
CA GLY A 484 31.36 -12.70 3.32
C GLY A 484 32.14 -12.69 4.63
N ASP A 485 32.62 -13.85 5.07
CA ASP A 485 33.38 -13.99 6.32
C ASP A 485 34.78 -13.36 6.19
N ASP A 486 35.47 -13.58 5.06
CA ASP A 486 36.75 -12.95 4.74
C ASP A 486 36.62 -11.42 4.67
N PHE A 487 35.48 -10.93 4.16
CA PHE A 487 35.20 -9.51 4.09
C PHE A 487 35.03 -8.88 5.48
N LEU A 488 34.35 -9.56 6.41
CA LEU A 488 34.21 -9.11 7.80
C LEU A 488 35.54 -9.15 8.54
N GLN A 489 36.32 -10.22 8.35
CA GLN A 489 37.67 -10.35 8.92
C GLN A 489 38.63 -9.28 8.37
N MET A 490 38.56 -8.99 7.07
CA MET A 490 39.35 -7.92 6.45
C MET A 490 39.07 -6.57 7.12
N LEU A 491 37.83 -6.33 7.57
CA LEU A 491 37.41 -5.08 8.20
C LEU A 491 37.63 -5.03 9.71
N GLY A 492 38.00 -6.16 10.33
CA GLY A 492 38.22 -6.26 11.77
C GLY A 492 36.92 -6.25 12.58
N GLU A 493 35.82 -6.70 11.96
CA GLU A 493 34.50 -6.79 12.59
C GLU A 493 34.24 -8.28 12.87
N ASP A 494 34.47 -8.72 14.11
CA ASP A 494 34.04 -10.04 14.56
C ASP A 494 32.50 -10.06 14.58
N GLY A 495 31.86 -11.20 14.33
CA GLY A 495 30.39 -11.37 14.24
C GLY A 495 29.55 -11.04 15.50
N GLY A 496 30.01 -10.13 16.35
CA GLY A 496 29.31 -9.52 17.46
C GLY A 496 28.26 -8.52 16.99
N ALA A 497 27.02 -9.01 16.90
CA ALA A 497 25.75 -8.30 16.91
C ALA A 497 25.79 -6.76 17.03
N VAL A 498 25.50 -6.08 15.92
CA VAL A 498 24.75 -4.80 15.96
C VAL A 498 23.28 -5.17 15.80
N THR A 499 22.63 -5.52 16.92
CA THR A 499 21.17 -5.66 17.00
C THR A 499 20.57 -4.36 17.53
N ALA A 500 20.01 -3.55 16.63
CA ALA A 500 18.75 -2.81 16.77
C ALA A 500 18.56 -1.88 15.56
#